data_AF-A0A6L4BBE3-F1
#
_entry.id   AF-A0A6L4BBE3-F1
#
_cell.length_a   1.000
_cell.length_b   1.000
_cell.length_c   1.000
_cell.angle_alpha   90.00
_cell.angle_beta   90.00
_cell.angle_gamma   90.00
#
_symmetry.space_group_name_H-M   'P 1'
#
loop_
_entity.id
_entity.type
_entity.pdbx_description
1 polymer ?
#
loop_
_entity_poly.entity_id
_entity_poly.type
_entity_poly.pdbx_seq_one_letter_code
_entity_poly.pdbx_strand_id
1 'polypeptide(L)'
;MRVIIAGSRAATNEQVLKALGSCPWSGLISCVVCGGARGADEFGAEWAREHKLEVAMYPADWKRYGRRAGPMRNKLMAENADGLIAVWDGGSRGTLNMLDTALQLGLRIFLLRTDLALFWEAPASGVREEAWEFAEERAAIMEFAGDLDTQQAELQAGLEARQRYAPPTINGDEK
;
A
#
# COMPACT_ATOMS: atom_id res chain seq x y z
N MET A 1 14.57 8.31 7.07
CA MET A 1 13.12 8.21 6.75
C MET A 1 12.46 7.25 7.72
N ARG A 2 11.26 7.59 8.18
CA ARG A 2 10.37 6.72 8.97
C ARG A 2 9.51 5.93 7.99
N VAL A 3 9.63 4.61 7.98
CA VAL A 3 9.00 3.77 6.95
C VAL A 3 8.14 2.70 7.59
N ILE A 4 6.92 2.56 7.09
CA ILE A 4 6.04 1.45 7.44
C ILE A 4 6.47 0.23 6.64
N ILE A 5 6.67 -0.89 7.31
CA ILE A 5 6.79 -2.19 6.66
C ILE A 5 5.56 -2.98 7.04
N ALA A 6 4.67 -3.23 6.08
CA ALA A 6 3.38 -3.85 6.33
C ALA A 6 3.00 -4.81 5.20
N GLY A 7 2.06 -5.71 5.47
CA GLY A 7 1.74 -6.73 4.49
C GLY A 7 0.80 -7.81 4.99
N SER A 8 0.61 -8.83 4.16
CA SER A 8 -0.20 -9.99 4.52
C SER A 8 0.35 -10.68 5.77
N ARG A 9 -0.54 -11.28 6.57
CA ARG A 9 -0.15 -12.08 7.74
C ARG A 9 0.56 -13.37 7.37
N ALA A 10 0.42 -13.80 6.13
CA ALA A 10 1.11 -14.96 5.57
C ALA A 10 2.44 -14.58 4.87
N ALA A 11 2.78 -13.28 4.81
CA ALA A 11 4.03 -12.86 4.21
C ALA A 11 5.22 -13.46 4.98
N THR A 12 6.21 -13.98 4.26
CA THR A 12 7.40 -14.61 4.83
C THR A 12 8.53 -13.61 5.02
N ASN A 13 9.50 -13.94 5.87
CA ASN A 13 10.69 -13.11 6.04
C ASN A 13 11.43 -12.90 4.70
N GLU A 14 11.55 -13.94 3.88
CA GLU A 14 12.18 -13.85 2.55
C GLU A 14 11.49 -12.82 1.66
N GLN A 15 10.15 -12.76 1.64
CA GLN A 15 9.42 -11.79 0.85
C GLN A 15 9.64 -10.36 1.35
N VAL A 16 9.75 -10.17 2.66
CA VAL A 16 10.04 -8.86 3.28
C VAL A 16 11.47 -8.41 2.94
N LEU A 17 12.46 -9.30 3.08
CA LEU A 17 13.84 -9.02 2.72
C LEU A 17 13.98 -8.75 1.21
N LYS A 18 13.25 -9.47 0.37
CA LYS A 18 13.18 -9.21 -1.07
C LYS A 18 12.63 -7.81 -1.36
N ALA A 19 11.53 -7.42 -0.71
CA ALA A 19 10.97 -6.08 -0.88
C ALA A 19 11.93 -4.98 -0.42
N LEU A 20 12.58 -5.16 0.74
CA LEU A 20 13.59 -4.23 1.26
C LEU A 20 14.81 -4.12 0.33
N GLY A 21 15.31 -5.25 -0.17
CA GLY A 21 16.48 -5.29 -1.06
C GLY A 21 16.20 -4.70 -2.45
N SER A 22 14.96 -4.77 -2.92
CA SER A 22 14.55 -4.17 -4.21
C SER A 22 14.08 -2.72 -4.11
N CYS A 23 13.78 -2.24 -2.91
CA CYS A 23 13.34 -0.87 -2.68
C CYS A 23 14.54 0.10 -2.80
N PRO A 24 14.53 1.07 -3.74
CA PRO A 24 15.71 1.89 -4.05
C PRO A 24 16.07 2.90 -2.95
N TRP A 25 15.14 3.14 -2.02
CA TRP A 25 15.31 4.06 -0.89
C TRP A 25 15.39 3.34 0.46
N SER A 26 15.54 2.00 0.48
CA SER A 26 15.67 1.24 1.72
C SER A 26 16.90 1.64 2.56
N GLY A 27 17.99 2.04 1.91
CA GLY A 27 19.18 2.59 2.57
C GLY A 27 18.97 3.92 3.29
N LEU A 28 17.84 4.60 3.09
CA LEU A 28 17.47 5.85 3.75
C LEU A 28 16.58 5.62 4.99
N ILE A 29 16.21 4.38 5.28
CA ILE A 29 15.38 4.03 6.43
C ILE A 29 16.18 4.27 7.72
N SER A 30 15.63 5.07 8.62
CA SER A 30 16.19 5.36 9.93
C SER A 30 15.31 4.88 11.08
N CYS A 31 14.02 4.63 10.80
CA CYS A 31 13.06 4.11 11.75
C CYS A 31 12.01 3.27 11.01
N VAL A 32 11.66 2.10 11.56
CA VAL A 32 10.53 1.30 11.08
C VAL A 32 9.30 1.56 11.94
N VAL A 33 8.19 1.90 11.28
CA VAL A 33 6.87 2.09 11.88
C VAL A 33 6.12 0.76 11.75
N CYS A 34 5.86 0.12 12.89
CA CYS A 34 5.32 -1.25 12.98
C CYS A 34 4.04 -1.22 13.81
N GLY A 35 3.00 -1.96 13.45
CA GLY A 35 1.79 -2.03 14.27
C GLY A 35 1.50 -3.37 14.94
N GLY A 36 2.52 -4.20 15.09
CA GLY A 36 2.50 -5.43 15.87
C GLY A 36 1.65 -6.53 15.28
N ALA A 37 1.52 -6.60 13.94
CA ALA A 37 0.85 -7.71 13.28
C ALA A 37 1.86 -8.79 12.88
N ARG A 38 1.44 -10.06 12.90
CA ARG A 38 2.26 -11.17 12.36
C ARG A 38 2.53 -10.99 10.87
N GLY A 39 3.62 -11.60 10.40
CA GLY A 39 4.01 -11.59 8.98
C GLY A 39 4.87 -10.37 8.66
N ALA A 40 4.53 -9.62 7.62
CA ALA A 40 5.40 -8.54 7.13
C ALA A 40 5.75 -7.47 8.17
N ASP A 41 4.81 -7.14 9.05
CA ASP A 41 4.96 -6.12 10.09
C ASP A 41 5.90 -6.59 11.23
N GLU A 42 5.86 -7.89 11.57
CA GLU A 42 6.77 -8.56 12.49
C GLU A 42 8.19 -8.66 11.92
N PHE A 43 8.34 -9.19 10.70
CA PHE A 43 9.64 -9.33 10.05
C PHE A 43 10.29 -7.98 9.73
N GLY A 44 9.49 -6.95 9.42
CA GLY A 44 10.01 -5.59 9.25
C GLY A 44 10.61 -5.02 10.54
N ALA A 45 9.96 -5.28 11.68
CA ALA A 45 10.48 -4.89 12.98
C ALA A 45 11.72 -5.69 13.39
N GLU A 46 11.79 -6.98 13.05
CA GLU A 46 12.99 -7.80 13.26
C GLU A 46 14.18 -7.28 12.44
N TRP A 47 13.98 -7.06 11.13
CA TRP A 47 15.00 -6.50 10.25
C TRP A 47 15.55 -5.16 10.80
N ALA A 48 14.67 -4.28 11.26
CA ALA A 48 15.07 -3.01 11.86
C ALA A 48 15.97 -3.19 13.09
N ARG A 49 15.61 -4.12 13.98
CA ARG A 49 16.40 -4.41 15.19
C ARG A 49 17.77 -4.98 14.84
N GLU A 50 17.84 -5.89 13.87
CA GLU A 50 19.11 -6.46 13.38
C GLU A 50 20.04 -5.38 12.81
N HIS A 51 19.46 -4.38 12.14
CA HIS A 51 20.19 -3.24 11.57
C HIS A 51 20.38 -2.08 12.56
N LYS A 52 20.03 -2.27 13.84
CA LYS A 52 20.12 -1.25 14.91
C LYS A 52 19.35 0.04 14.62
N LEU A 53 18.25 -0.08 13.88
CA LEU A 53 17.34 1.02 13.59
C LEU A 53 16.25 1.13 14.66
N GLU A 54 15.67 2.32 14.81
CA GLU A 54 14.54 2.54 15.72
C GLU A 54 13.30 1.79 15.24
N VAL A 55 12.53 1.21 16.16
CA VAL A 55 11.21 0.62 15.87
C VAL A 55 10.14 1.38 16.66
N ALA A 56 9.28 2.11 15.94
CA ALA A 56 8.14 2.80 16.51
C ALA A 56 6.89 1.91 16.45
N MET A 57 6.40 1.48 17.61
CA MET A 57 5.29 0.54 17.74
C MET A 57 3.92 1.23 17.83
N TYR A 58 2.97 0.78 17.01
CA TYR A 58 1.59 1.26 16.93
C TYR A 58 0.60 0.08 16.99
N PRO A 59 0.49 -0.63 18.12
CA PRO A 59 -0.42 -1.77 18.24
C PRO A 59 -1.89 -1.35 18.13
N ALA A 60 -2.71 -2.15 17.47
CA ALA A 60 -4.14 -1.91 17.37
C ALA A 60 -4.88 -2.25 18.68
N ASP A 61 -5.66 -1.32 19.22
CA ASP A 61 -6.50 -1.52 20.41
C ASP A 61 -7.83 -2.19 20.06
N TRP A 62 -7.76 -3.50 19.83
CA TRP A 62 -8.93 -4.33 19.50
C TRP A 62 -9.96 -4.38 20.63
N LYS A 63 -9.54 -4.27 21.89
CA LYS A 63 -10.44 -4.32 23.04
C LYS A 63 -11.37 -3.10 23.05
N ARG A 64 -10.84 -1.92 22.76
CA ARG A 64 -11.59 -0.67 22.78
C ARG A 64 -12.37 -0.42 21.50
N TYR A 65 -11.79 -0.69 20.33
CA TYR A 65 -12.36 -0.26 19.05
C TYR A 65 -12.83 -1.41 18.13
N GLY A 66 -12.66 -2.66 18.57
CA GLY A 66 -13.07 -3.84 17.80
C GLY A 66 -12.50 -3.81 16.39
N ARG A 67 -13.35 -4.09 15.38
CA ARG A 67 -12.94 -4.16 13.97
C ARG A 67 -12.35 -2.86 13.41
N ARG A 68 -12.64 -1.71 14.02
CA ARG A 68 -12.14 -0.39 13.58
C ARG A 68 -10.72 -0.12 14.06
N ALA A 69 -10.21 -0.89 15.03
CA ALA A 69 -8.87 -0.72 15.58
C ALA A 69 -7.78 -0.82 14.50
N GLY A 70 -7.92 -1.75 13.55
CA GLY A 70 -6.96 -1.93 12.46
C GLY A 70 -6.82 -0.70 11.56
N PRO A 71 -7.91 -0.22 10.91
CA PRO A 71 -7.87 0.98 10.09
C PRO A 71 -7.43 2.25 10.85
N MET A 72 -7.87 2.42 12.10
CA MET A 72 -7.43 3.56 12.93
C MET A 72 -5.92 3.53 13.19
N ARG A 73 -5.38 2.35 13.49
CA ARG A 73 -3.95 2.12 13.63
C ARG A 73 -3.21 2.41 12.32
N ASN A 74 -3.70 1.91 11.19
CA ASN A 74 -3.09 2.13 9.88
C ASN A 74 -2.97 3.62 9.55
N LYS A 75 -4.04 4.38 9.83
CA LYS A 75 -4.04 5.85 9.70
C LYS A 75 -2.98 6.50 10.58
N LEU A 76 -2.94 6.13 11.87
CA LEU A 76 -1.97 6.68 12.80
C LEU A 76 -0.52 6.38 12.38
N MET A 77 -0.24 5.17 11.87
CA MET A 77 1.08 4.84 11.31
C MET A 77 1.40 5.71 10.10
N ALA A 78 0.47 5.88 9.17
CA ALA A 78 0.66 6.67 7.95
C ALA A 78 0.91 8.16 8.26
N GLU A 79 0.21 8.72 9.24
CA GLU A 79 0.42 10.10 9.72
C GLU A 79 1.82 10.31 10.35
N ASN A 80 2.53 9.23 10.70
CA ASN A 80 3.83 9.26 11.38
C ASN A 80 4.95 8.60 10.55
N ALA A 81 4.77 8.50 9.22
CA ALA A 81 5.72 7.88 8.30
C ALA A 81 5.91 8.69 7.02
N ASP A 82 7.10 8.58 6.44
CA ASP A 82 7.49 9.18 5.16
C ASP A 82 7.22 8.23 3.98
N GLY A 83 7.13 6.93 4.25
CA GLY A 83 6.93 5.91 3.22
C GLY A 83 6.39 4.58 3.71
N LEU A 84 5.99 3.74 2.77
CA LEU A 84 5.43 2.39 2.96
C LEU A 84 6.15 1.39 2.04
N ILE A 85 6.69 0.33 2.63
CA ILE A 85 7.05 -0.90 1.92
C ILE A 85 5.96 -1.92 2.21
N ALA A 86 5.15 -2.23 1.20
CA ALA A 86 4.02 -3.15 1.28
C ALA A 86 4.35 -4.51 0.66
N VAL A 87 4.11 -5.60 1.39
CA VAL A 87 4.18 -6.97 0.89
C VAL A 87 2.77 -7.55 0.82
N TRP A 88 2.21 -7.65 -0.38
CA TRP A 88 0.79 -7.92 -0.57
C TRP A 88 0.55 -9.14 -1.46
N ASP A 89 -0.37 -9.99 -1.03
CA ASP A 89 -0.83 -11.20 -1.71
C ASP A 89 -2.02 -10.95 -2.65
N GLY A 90 -2.39 -9.69 -2.89
CA GLY A 90 -3.60 -9.32 -3.65
C GLY A 90 -4.92 -9.51 -2.89
N GLY A 91 -4.93 -10.25 -1.77
CA GLY A 91 -6.16 -10.60 -1.02
C GLY A 91 -6.28 -9.96 0.36
N SER A 92 -5.17 -9.54 0.98
CA SER A 92 -5.18 -8.98 2.33
C SER A 92 -5.87 -7.61 2.39
N ARG A 93 -7.13 -7.59 2.86
CA ARG A 93 -7.91 -6.37 3.10
C ARG A 93 -7.21 -5.37 4.04
N GLY A 94 -6.45 -5.87 5.01
CA GLY A 94 -5.70 -5.01 5.93
C GLY A 94 -4.54 -4.29 5.26
N THR A 95 -3.86 -4.97 4.33
CA THR A 95 -2.78 -4.40 3.52
C THR A 95 -3.33 -3.41 2.49
N LEU A 96 -4.43 -3.77 1.82
CA LEU A 96 -5.13 -2.85 0.91
C LEU A 96 -5.51 -1.55 1.62
N ASN A 97 -6.13 -1.63 2.80
CA ASN A 97 -6.46 -0.44 3.58
C ASN A 97 -5.23 0.41 3.95
N MET A 98 -4.08 -0.22 4.26
CA MET A 98 -2.84 0.49 4.52
C MET A 98 -2.32 1.20 3.26
N LEU A 99 -2.35 0.52 2.11
CA LEU A 99 -1.95 1.06 0.82
C LEU A 99 -2.80 2.29 0.44
N ASP A 100 -4.12 2.18 0.53
CA ASP A 100 -5.06 3.27 0.25
C ASP A 100 -4.80 4.47 1.17
N THR A 101 -4.57 4.20 2.46
CA THR A 101 -4.30 5.26 3.45
C THR A 101 -2.98 5.97 3.17
N ALA A 102 -1.94 5.22 2.80
CA ALA A 102 -0.64 5.78 2.44
C ALA A 102 -0.71 6.63 1.16
N LEU A 103 -1.45 6.17 0.14
CA LEU A 103 -1.71 6.93 -1.08
C LEU A 103 -2.45 8.23 -0.79
N GLN A 104 -3.50 8.17 0.03
CA GLN A 104 -4.28 9.35 0.41
C GLN A 104 -3.47 10.41 1.17
N LEU A 105 -2.45 9.97 1.91
CA LEU A 105 -1.55 10.84 2.68
C LEU A 105 -0.26 11.18 1.93
N GLY A 106 -0.10 10.74 0.68
CA GLY A 106 1.03 11.11 -0.19
C GLY A 106 2.37 10.48 0.22
N LEU A 107 2.34 9.34 0.90
CA LEU A 107 3.56 8.62 1.28
C LEU A 107 4.26 8.06 0.03
N ARG A 108 5.59 7.96 0.11
CA ARG A 108 6.35 7.16 -0.87
C ARG A 108 6.01 5.68 -0.70
N ILE A 109 5.67 4.98 -1.78
CA ILE A 109 5.23 3.59 -1.69
C ILE A 109 6.13 2.68 -2.52
N PHE A 110 6.52 1.56 -1.95
CA PHE A 110 7.09 0.43 -2.67
C PHE A 110 6.24 -0.80 -2.37
N LEU A 111 5.73 -1.47 -3.40
CA LEU A 111 4.83 -2.61 -3.28
C LEU A 111 5.45 -3.84 -3.94
N LEU A 112 5.52 -4.94 -3.19
CA LEU A 112 5.75 -6.28 -3.72
C LEU A 112 4.41 -7.03 -3.75
N ARG A 113 3.96 -7.40 -4.94
CA ARG A 113 2.83 -8.32 -5.16
C ARG A 113 3.35 -9.76 -5.17
N THR A 114 3.10 -10.51 -4.10
CA THR A 114 3.62 -11.88 -3.96
C THR A 114 2.85 -12.90 -4.81
N ASP A 115 1.62 -12.60 -5.16
CA ASP A 115 0.76 -13.41 -6.03
C ASP A 115 1.10 -13.25 -7.52
N LEU A 116 1.61 -12.09 -7.92
CA LEU A 116 2.05 -11.81 -9.29
C LEU A 116 3.58 -11.85 -9.46
N ALA A 117 4.33 -11.90 -8.35
CA ALA A 117 5.77 -11.73 -8.29
C ALA A 117 6.29 -10.41 -8.94
N LEU A 118 5.50 -9.34 -8.84
CA LEU A 118 5.79 -8.02 -9.43
C LEU A 118 6.13 -6.97 -8.37
N PHE A 119 6.92 -5.97 -8.77
CA PHE A 119 7.23 -4.79 -7.96
C PHE A 119 6.57 -3.54 -8.55
N TRP A 120 6.25 -2.59 -7.67
CA TRP A 120 5.77 -1.27 -8.05
C TRP A 120 6.31 -0.20 -7.10
N GLU A 121 6.64 0.98 -7.62
CA GLU A 121 7.06 2.14 -6.84
C GLU A 121 6.18 3.35 -7.19
N ALA A 122 5.71 4.06 -6.15
CA ALA A 122 5.02 5.34 -6.27
C ALA A 122 5.87 6.44 -5.61
N PRO A 123 6.12 7.58 -6.29
CA PRO A 123 6.80 8.71 -5.70
C PRO A 123 5.96 9.37 -4.59
N ALA A 124 6.62 10.06 -3.67
CA ALA A 124 5.94 10.95 -2.71
C ALA A 124 5.52 12.24 -3.41
N SER A 125 4.50 12.19 -4.28
CA SER A 125 4.03 13.38 -5.01
C SER A 125 2.71 13.92 -4.47
N GLY A 126 1.89 13.12 -3.78
CA GLY A 126 0.57 13.58 -3.30
C GLY A 126 -0.39 14.02 -4.41
N VAL A 127 -0.02 13.88 -5.69
CA VAL A 127 -0.83 14.25 -6.85
C VAL A 127 -1.66 13.05 -7.25
N ARG A 128 -2.99 13.17 -7.13
CA ARG A 128 -3.96 12.11 -7.42
C ARG A 128 -4.00 11.72 -8.90
N GLU A 129 -3.54 12.58 -9.80
CA GLU A 129 -3.57 12.38 -11.26
C GLU A 129 -2.51 11.39 -11.76
N GLU A 130 -1.28 11.43 -11.21
CA GLU A 130 -0.22 10.44 -11.54
C GLU A 130 -0.58 9.03 -11.05
N ALA A 131 -1.30 8.94 -9.92
CA ALA A 131 -1.86 7.69 -9.43
C ALA A 131 -3.04 7.17 -10.29
N TRP A 132 -3.70 8.06 -11.05
CA TRP A 132 -4.84 7.76 -11.91
C TRP A 132 -4.44 7.30 -13.32
N GLU A 133 -3.45 7.96 -13.95
CA GLU A 133 -2.85 7.46 -15.20
C GLU A 133 -2.32 6.02 -15.01
N PHE A 134 -1.80 5.73 -13.82
CA PHE A 134 -1.36 4.38 -13.47
C PHE A 134 -2.51 3.37 -13.30
N ALA A 135 -3.72 3.80 -12.91
CA ALA A 135 -4.88 2.90 -12.86
C ALA A 135 -5.31 2.44 -14.27
N GLU A 136 -5.12 3.28 -15.29
CA GLU A 136 -5.37 2.95 -16.69
C GLU A 136 -4.29 2.00 -17.25
N GLU A 137 -3.02 2.20 -16.92
CA GLU A 137 -1.94 1.22 -17.25
C GLU A 137 -2.15 -0.14 -16.54
N ARG A 138 -2.72 -0.13 -15.33
CA ARG A 138 -3.09 -1.37 -14.62
C ARG A 138 -4.23 -2.14 -15.28
N ALA A 139 -5.17 -1.48 -15.95
CA ALA A 139 -6.21 -2.17 -16.73
C ALA A 139 -5.57 -2.92 -17.90
N ALA A 140 -4.61 -2.30 -18.61
CA ALA A 140 -3.89 -2.90 -19.73
C ALA A 140 -2.97 -4.07 -19.31
N ILE A 141 -2.32 -3.99 -18.14
CA ILE A 141 -1.47 -5.10 -17.63
C ILE A 141 -2.33 -6.29 -17.13
N MET A 142 -3.53 -6.04 -16.59
CA MET A 142 -4.46 -7.11 -16.19
C MET A 142 -5.22 -7.74 -17.37
N GLU A 143 -5.33 -7.03 -18.50
CA GLU A 143 -5.90 -7.52 -19.76
C GLU A 143 -5.16 -8.75 -20.30
N PHE A 144 -3.91 -8.98 -19.87
CA PHE A 144 -3.07 -10.09 -20.34
C PHE A 144 -3.13 -11.37 -19.46
N ALA A 145 -3.85 -11.36 -18.32
CA ALA A 145 -3.68 -12.39 -17.28
C ALA A 145 -4.96 -13.10 -16.76
N GLY A 146 -6.11 -13.01 -17.44
CA GLY A 146 -7.35 -13.67 -16.98
C GLY A 146 -8.36 -14.00 -18.07
N ASP A 147 -9.27 -14.94 -17.80
CA ASP A 147 -10.31 -15.43 -18.72
C ASP A 147 -11.42 -14.38 -18.97
N LEU A 148 -11.93 -14.33 -20.21
CA LEU A 148 -12.71 -13.24 -20.82
C LEU A 148 -13.93 -12.77 -20.01
N ASP A 149 -14.59 -13.68 -19.28
CA ASP A 149 -15.80 -13.37 -18.52
C ASP A 149 -15.50 -12.55 -17.24
N THR A 150 -14.35 -12.82 -16.60
CA THR A 150 -13.92 -12.04 -15.43
C THR A 150 -13.46 -10.65 -15.86
N GLN A 151 -12.84 -10.56 -17.05
CA GLN A 151 -12.40 -9.30 -17.65
C GLN A 151 -13.57 -8.36 -17.96
N GLN A 152 -14.68 -8.89 -18.50
CA GLN A 152 -15.87 -8.08 -18.79
C GLN A 152 -16.57 -7.58 -17.52
N ALA A 153 -16.66 -8.41 -16.48
CA ALA A 153 -17.28 -8.04 -15.22
C ALA A 153 -16.49 -6.95 -14.48
N GLU A 154 -15.16 -7.03 -14.49
CA GLU A 154 -14.28 -6.08 -13.80
C GLU A 154 -14.13 -4.76 -14.56
N LEU A 155 -14.09 -4.80 -15.91
CA LEU A 155 -14.14 -3.60 -16.74
C LEU A 155 -15.45 -2.83 -16.51
N GLN A 156 -16.58 -3.55 -16.48
CA GLN A 156 -17.88 -2.95 -16.20
C GLN A 156 -17.93 -2.33 -14.80
N ALA A 157 -17.39 -3.00 -13.79
CA ALA A 157 -17.31 -2.46 -12.43
C ALA A 157 -16.41 -1.20 -12.34
N GLY A 158 -15.31 -1.16 -13.09
CA GLY A 158 -14.43 0.02 -13.20
C GLY A 158 -15.11 1.21 -13.88
N LEU A 159 -15.85 0.97 -14.97
CA LEU A 159 -16.64 2.00 -15.67
C LEU A 159 -17.79 2.53 -14.81
N GLU A 160 -18.45 1.67 -14.04
CA GLU A 160 -19.50 2.08 -13.10
C GLU A 160 -18.92 2.91 -11.92
N ALA A 161 -17.74 2.56 -11.42
CA ALA A 161 -17.04 3.35 -10.42
C ALA A 161 -16.64 4.73 -10.98
N ARG A 162 -16.22 4.79 -12.25
CA ARG A 162 -15.93 6.03 -12.99
C ARG A 162 -17.15 6.95 -13.08
N GLN A 163 -18.34 6.42 -13.37
CA GLN A 163 -19.58 7.22 -13.37
C GLN A 163 -20.00 7.70 -11.98
N ARG A 164 -19.76 6.88 -10.95
CA ARG A 164 -20.19 7.19 -9.57
C ARG A 164 -19.32 8.26 -8.88
N TYR A 165 -18.06 8.38 -9.28
CA TYR A 165 -17.08 9.26 -8.63
C TYR A 165 -16.36 10.22 -9.58
N ALA A 166 -16.92 10.45 -10.78
CA ALA A 166 -16.41 11.45 -11.69
C ALA A 166 -16.39 12.84 -11.02
N PRO A 167 -15.27 13.58 -11.09
CA PRO A 167 -15.26 14.97 -10.64
C PRO A 167 -16.24 15.78 -11.48
N PRO A 168 -16.88 16.84 -10.92
CA PRO A 168 -17.74 17.72 -11.70
C PRO A 168 -16.93 18.29 -12.86
N THR A 169 -17.47 18.18 -14.08
CA THR A 169 -16.88 18.78 -15.27
C THR A 169 -16.75 20.28 -15.03
N ILE A 170 -15.51 20.76 -14.93
CA ILE A 170 -15.22 22.18 -14.96
C ILE A 170 -15.48 22.62 -16.39
N ASN A 171 -16.69 23.09 -16.67
CA ASN A 171 -16.94 23.85 -17.88
C ASN A 171 -16.06 25.09 -17.79
N GLY A 172 -15.03 25.15 -18.63
CA GLY A 172 -14.22 26.34 -18.80
C GLY A 172 -15.10 27.45 -19.36
N ASP A 173 -15.58 28.33 -18.48
CA ASP A 173 -16.05 29.64 -18.90
C ASP A 173 -14.81 30.48 -19.18
N GLU A 174 -14.47 30.56 -20.46
CA GLU A 174 -13.70 31.65 -21.02
C GLU A 174 -14.41 32.97 -20.74
N LYS A 175 -13.73 33.88 -20.04
CA LYS A 175 -13.66 35.32 -20.37
C LYS A 175 -12.61 36.05 -19.53
#